data_AF-A0A926KN80-F1
#
_entry.id   AF-A0A926KN80-F1
#
_cell.length_a   1.000
_cell.length_b   1.000
_cell.length_c   1.000
_cell.angle_alpha   90.00
_cell.angle_beta   90.00
_cell.angle_gamma   90.00
#
_symmetry.space_group_name_H-M   'P 1'
#
loop_
_entity.id
_entity.type
_entity.pdbx_description
1 polymer ?
#
loop_
_entity_poly.entity_id
_entity_poly.type
_entity_poly.pdbx_seq_one_letter_code
_entity_poly.pdbx_strand_id
1 'polypeptide(L)'
;MKSNKFGLLISVLLFLTFIVLSVVFQSTIYLYIASVCPLLIVPFLPDIRSNQFIKPNQAKGAVRLITMEGKESADSNLLVILFEPGYVKWDRAKLFFNLDDVMKDVYVKPDPYAASMTVLKYDLSVHARKKNWIGISLTQLEQRTGQLSYTTNEINRLVIRIADLHELLRLPQAKHASASRGIGA
;
A
#
# COMPACT_ATOMS: atom_id res chain seq x y z
N MET A 1 15.67 -1.73 5.63
CA MET A 1 16.98 -1.70 4.92
C MET A 1 16.88 -0.72 3.76
N LYS A 2 17.88 0.15 3.58
CA LYS A 2 17.90 1.21 2.56
C LYS A 2 17.91 0.55 1.17
N SER A 3 17.01 0.96 0.27
CA SER A 3 16.96 0.43 -1.10
C SER A 3 18.27 0.73 -1.81
N ASN A 4 19.13 -0.27 -1.97
CA ASN A 4 20.40 -0.16 -2.66
C ASN A 4 20.17 -0.21 -4.19
N LYS A 5 19.42 0.76 -4.70
CA LYS A 5 19.15 0.93 -6.14
C LYS A 5 20.44 0.92 -6.96
N PHE A 6 21.52 1.44 -6.38
CA PHE A 6 22.85 1.45 -6.97
C PHE A 6 23.46 0.05 -7.09
N GLY A 7 23.31 -0.81 -6.07
CA GLY A 7 23.77 -2.20 -6.10
C GLY A 7 23.02 -3.03 -7.14
N LEU A 8 21.70 -2.83 -7.24
CA LEU A 8 20.90 -3.46 -8.30
C LEU A 8 21.35 -3.01 -9.69
N LEU A 9 21.59 -1.71 -9.89
CA LEU A 9 22.05 -1.16 -11.16
C LEU A 9 23.43 -1.71 -11.57
N ILE A 10 24.39 -1.73 -10.65
CA ILE A 10 25.72 -2.32 -10.89
C ILE A 10 25.59 -3.80 -11.26
N SER A 11 24.78 -4.56 -10.52
CA SER A 11 24.66 -6.00 -10.75
C SER A 11 24.00 -6.33 -12.10
N VAL A 12 22.99 -5.56 -12.51
CA VAL A 12 22.39 -5.67 -13.84
C VAL A 12 23.39 -5.30 -14.95
N LEU A 13 24.16 -4.24 -14.75
CA LEU A 13 25.16 -3.78 -15.71
C LEU A 13 26.29 -4.81 -15.86
N LEU A 14 26.75 -5.39 -14.75
CA LEU A 14 27.74 -6.44 -14.71
C LEU A 14 27.25 -7.72 -15.40
N PHE A 15 25.99 -8.12 -15.17
CA PHE A 15 25.35 -9.24 -15.88
C PHE A 15 25.33 -9.02 -17.40
N LEU A 16 24.86 -7.84 -17.86
CA LEU A 16 24.84 -7.48 -19.28
C LEU A 16 26.25 -7.45 -19.88
N THR A 17 27.23 -6.97 -19.12
CA THR A 17 28.62 -6.90 -19.55
C THR A 17 29.17 -8.31 -19.82
N PHE A 18 28.94 -9.28 -18.93
CA PHE A 18 29.37 -10.66 -19.14
C PHE A 18 28.66 -11.36 -20.29
N ILE A 19 27.39 -11.06 -20.54
CA ILE A 19 26.68 -11.54 -21.74
C ILE A 19 27.38 -11.02 -23.02
N VAL A 20 27.67 -9.72 -23.09
CA VAL A 20 28.33 -9.12 -24.26
C VAL A 20 29.74 -9.68 -24.44
N LEU A 21 30.54 -9.79 -23.38
CA LEU A 21 31.87 -10.40 -23.44
C LEU A 21 31.81 -11.86 -23.89
N SER A 22 30.81 -12.63 -23.43
CA SER A 22 30.63 -14.02 -23.85
C SER A 22 30.42 -14.13 -25.36
N VAL A 23 29.63 -13.24 -25.94
CA VAL A 23 29.38 -13.21 -27.40
C VAL A 23 30.61 -12.74 -28.17
N VAL A 24 31.26 -11.66 -27.74
CA VAL A 24 32.42 -11.08 -28.46
C VAL A 24 33.61 -12.05 -28.46
N PHE A 25 33.89 -12.69 -27.34
CA PHE A 25 35.03 -13.60 -27.19
C PHE A 25 34.68 -15.07 -27.43
N GLN A 26 33.43 -15.39 -27.79
CA GLN A 26 32.92 -16.76 -27.97
C GLN A 26 33.28 -17.70 -26.80
N SER A 27 33.31 -17.16 -25.58
CA SER A 27 33.79 -17.87 -24.40
C SER A 27 32.63 -18.36 -23.55
N THR A 28 32.59 -19.67 -23.34
CA THR A 28 31.66 -20.36 -22.43
C THR A 28 31.89 -19.99 -20.97
N ILE A 29 33.10 -19.58 -20.58
CA ILE A 29 33.42 -19.18 -19.21
C ILE A 29 32.60 -17.96 -18.79
N TYR A 30 32.51 -16.94 -19.65
CA TYR A 30 31.71 -15.74 -19.35
C TYR A 30 30.21 -16.04 -19.29
N LEU A 31 29.75 -17.05 -20.04
CA LEU A 31 28.37 -17.54 -20.01
C LEU A 31 28.04 -18.23 -18.68
N TYR A 32 28.98 -19.02 -18.13
CA TYR A 32 28.85 -19.59 -16.79
C TYR A 32 28.84 -18.52 -15.69
N ILE A 33 29.66 -17.48 -15.82
CA ILE A 33 29.65 -16.37 -14.86
C ILE A 33 28.30 -15.64 -14.93
N ALA A 34 27.83 -15.34 -16.14
CA ALA A 34 26.54 -14.68 -16.35
C ALA A 34 25.37 -15.48 -15.77
N SER A 35 25.39 -16.82 -15.79
CA SER A 35 24.32 -17.65 -15.23
C SER A 35 24.21 -17.60 -13.70
N VAL A 36 25.31 -17.29 -13.01
CA VAL A 36 25.35 -17.16 -11.54
C VAL A 36 24.98 -15.75 -11.07
N CYS A 37 25.23 -14.72 -11.89
CA CYS A 37 24.91 -13.32 -11.54
C CYS A 37 23.47 -13.07 -11.05
N PRO A 38 22.40 -13.68 -11.60
CA PRO A 38 21.03 -13.51 -11.08
C PRO A 38 20.87 -13.86 -9.60
N LEU A 39 21.62 -14.84 -9.10
CA LEU A 39 21.58 -15.22 -7.67
C LEU A 39 22.16 -14.11 -6.78
N LEU A 40 23.13 -13.35 -7.29
CA LEU A 40 23.73 -12.22 -6.58
C LEU A 40 22.82 -10.97 -6.58
N ILE A 41 21.84 -10.86 -7.48
CA ILE A 41 20.90 -9.73 -7.56
C ILE A 41 19.84 -9.79 -6.45
N VAL A 42 19.46 -10.99 -6.01
CA VAL A 42 18.36 -11.21 -5.04
C VAL A 42 18.43 -10.33 -3.78
N PRO A 43 19.56 -10.19 -3.05
CA PRO A 43 19.63 -9.35 -1.86
C PRO A 43 19.50 -7.84 -2.15
N PHE A 44 19.63 -7.43 -3.41
CA PHE A 44 19.53 -6.02 -3.83
C PHE A 44 18.16 -5.66 -4.41
N LEU A 45 17.25 -6.63 -4.55
CA LEU A 45 15.89 -6.37 -5.00
C LEU A 45 15.17 -5.43 -4.00
N PRO A 46 14.49 -4.38 -4.48
CA PRO A 46 13.68 -3.55 -3.62
C PRO A 46 12.59 -4.42 -2.99
N ASP A 47 12.35 -4.25 -1.69
CA ASP A 47 11.25 -4.91 -1.02
C ASP A 47 9.92 -4.46 -1.65
N ILE A 48 9.30 -5.36 -2.42
CA ILE A 48 8.01 -5.12 -3.06
C ILE A 48 6.95 -5.32 -1.96
N ARG A 49 6.69 -4.26 -1.21
CA ARG A 49 5.59 -4.23 -0.23
C ARG A 49 4.29 -4.58 -0.95
N SER A 50 3.71 -5.72 -0.61
CA SER A 50 2.43 -6.14 -1.19
C SER A 50 1.26 -5.34 -0.62
N ASN A 51 0.09 -5.45 -1.25
CA ASN A 51 -1.14 -4.79 -0.80
C ASN A 51 -1.94 -5.73 0.12
N GLN A 52 -2.53 -5.18 1.17
CA GLN A 52 -3.49 -5.87 2.04
C GLN A 52 -4.92 -5.51 1.64
N PHE A 53 -5.84 -6.45 1.81
CA PHE A 53 -7.27 -6.25 1.57
C PHE A 53 -8.05 -6.59 2.83
N ILE A 54 -8.90 -5.66 3.28
CA ILE A 54 -9.88 -5.87 4.33
C ILE A 54 -11.00 -6.73 3.76
N LYS A 55 -11.35 -7.79 4.48
CA LYS A 55 -12.46 -8.68 4.17
C LYS A 55 -13.27 -8.92 5.44
N PRO A 56 -14.26 -8.08 5.75
CA PRO A 56 -14.94 -8.13 7.04
C PRO A 56 -15.66 -9.46 7.29
N ASN A 57 -16.18 -10.10 6.24
CA ASN A 57 -16.92 -11.36 6.35
C ASN A 57 -16.02 -12.61 6.50
N GLN A 58 -14.72 -12.53 6.20
CA GLN A 58 -13.79 -13.67 6.30
C GLN A 58 -13.01 -13.67 7.62
N ALA A 59 -12.90 -12.53 8.29
CA ALA A 59 -12.01 -12.34 9.43
C ALA A 59 -12.68 -12.54 10.80
N LYS A 60 -13.78 -13.31 10.90
CA LYS A 60 -14.51 -13.56 12.17
C LYS A 60 -14.83 -12.29 12.99
N GLY A 61 -15.02 -11.14 12.34
CA GLY A 61 -15.30 -9.87 13.03
C GLY A 61 -14.07 -9.11 13.55
N ALA A 62 -12.84 -9.54 13.25
CA ALA A 62 -11.59 -8.86 13.61
C ALA A 62 -11.41 -7.49 12.95
N VAL A 63 -12.26 -7.15 11.97
CA VAL A 63 -12.33 -5.84 11.34
C VAL A 63 -13.77 -5.45 11.07
N ARG A 64 -14.11 -4.20 11.34
CA ARG A 64 -15.46 -3.64 11.14
C ARG A 64 -15.33 -2.26 10.52
N LEU A 65 -16.16 -2.00 9.50
CA LEU A 65 -16.27 -0.70 8.87
C LEU A 65 -17.61 -0.11 9.30
N ILE A 66 -17.58 1.01 10.01
CA ILE A 66 -18.77 1.64 10.56
C ILE A 66 -18.82 3.10 10.15
N THR A 67 -19.99 3.54 9.70
CA THR A 67 -20.27 4.98 9.55
C THR A 67 -20.77 5.54 10.87
N MET A 68 -20.14 6.62 11.33
CA MET A 68 -20.60 7.43 12.45
C MET A 68 -21.17 8.73 11.89
N GLU A 69 -22.45 8.98 12.18
CA GLU A 69 -23.09 10.24 11.82
C GLU A 69 -22.70 11.33 12.83
N GLY A 70 -22.25 12.47 12.31
CA GLY A 70 -21.97 13.64 13.12
C GLY A 70 -23.25 14.40 13.43
N LYS A 71 -23.37 14.93 14.66
CA LYS A 71 -24.59 15.60 15.14
C LYS A 71 -24.94 16.91 14.42
N GLU A 72 -24.05 17.48 13.61
CA GLU A 72 -24.20 18.86 13.11
C GLU A 72 -24.24 19.01 11.57
N SER A 73 -23.72 18.06 10.77
CA SER A 73 -23.80 18.13 9.30
C SER A 73 -23.42 16.82 8.60
N ALA A 74 -23.93 16.57 7.39
CA ALA A 74 -23.55 15.41 6.58
C ALA A 74 -22.05 15.35 6.26
N ASP A 75 -21.36 16.50 6.24
CA ASP A 75 -19.91 16.61 6.03
C ASP A 75 -19.08 16.19 7.26
N SER A 76 -19.72 16.13 8.43
CA SER A 76 -19.12 15.63 9.67
C SER A 76 -19.23 14.11 9.83
N ASN A 77 -19.78 13.41 8.83
CA ASN A 77 -19.87 11.95 8.85
C ASN A 77 -18.49 11.33 8.71
N LEU A 78 -18.18 10.40 9.61
CA LEU A 78 -16.90 9.71 9.67
C LEU A 78 -17.09 8.24 9.34
N LEU A 79 -16.23 7.71 8.48
CA LEU A 79 -16.04 6.28 8.32
C LEU A 79 -14.95 5.84 9.31
N VAL A 80 -15.29 4.90 10.17
CA VAL A 80 -14.39 4.33 11.16
C VAL A 80 -14.12 2.88 10.79
N ILE A 81 -12.84 2.56 10.58
CA ILE A 81 -12.37 1.19 10.41
C ILE A 81 -11.78 0.75 11.74
N LEU A 82 -12.49 -0.15 12.43
CA LEU A 82 -12.05 -0.78 13.66
C LEU A 82 -11.40 -2.11 13.33
N PHE A 83 -10.31 -2.42 13.99
CA PHE A 83 -9.68 -3.73 13.86
C PHE A 83 -8.96 -4.12 15.13
N GLU A 84 -8.78 -5.42 15.32
CA GLU A 84 -7.97 -5.94 16.41
C GLU A 84 -6.49 -5.52 16.24
N PRO A 85 -5.77 -5.22 17.34
CA PRO A 85 -4.33 -4.98 17.29
C PRO A 85 -3.60 -6.10 16.54
N GLY A 86 -2.72 -5.73 15.61
CA GLY A 86 -1.98 -6.68 14.75
C GLY A 86 -2.72 -7.16 13.50
N TYR A 87 -3.99 -6.79 13.29
CA TYR A 87 -4.71 -7.09 12.05
C TYR A 87 -4.10 -6.37 10.83
N VAL A 88 -3.77 -5.08 11.01
CA VAL A 88 -3.12 -4.27 9.96
C VAL A 88 -1.64 -4.60 9.92
N LYS A 89 -1.18 -5.05 8.75
CA LYS A 89 0.22 -5.33 8.49
C LYS A 89 0.89 -4.08 7.95
N TRP A 90 1.49 -3.30 8.85
CA TRP A 90 2.09 -1.99 8.54
C TRP A 90 3.28 -2.04 7.56
N ASP A 91 3.90 -3.21 7.42
CA ASP A 91 4.94 -3.49 6.41
C ASP A 91 4.39 -3.53 4.97
N ARG A 92 3.07 -3.53 4.78
CA ARG A 92 2.43 -3.52 3.45
C ARG A 92 2.36 -2.11 2.87
N ALA A 93 2.15 -2.02 1.56
CA ALA A 93 2.11 -0.72 0.86
C ALA A 93 0.78 0.00 1.10
N LYS A 94 -0.33 -0.72 0.85
CA LYS A 94 -1.69 -0.18 0.94
C LYS A 94 -2.63 -1.14 1.64
N LEU A 95 -3.58 -0.58 2.37
CA LEU A 95 -4.73 -1.28 2.95
C LEU A 95 -5.97 -0.94 2.13
N PHE A 96 -6.50 -1.92 1.41
CA PHE A 96 -7.69 -1.77 0.59
C PHE A 96 -8.93 -2.22 1.33
N PHE A 97 -10.01 -1.46 1.21
CA PHE A 97 -11.33 -1.83 1.72
C PHE A 97 -12.40 -1.52 0.68
N ASN A 98 -13.53 -2.24 0.75
CA ASN A 98 -14.68 -1.99 -0.11
C ASN A 98 -15.70 -1.12 0.62
N LEU A 99 -16.22 -0.09 -0.04
CA LEU A 99 -17.29 0.75 0.48
C LEU A 99 -18.62 -0.01 0.60
N ASP A 100 -18.83 -1.05 -0.20
CA ASP A 100 -20.05 -1.87 -0.13
C ASP A 100 -20.10 -2.69 1.16
N ASP A 101 -18.96 -2.92 1.81
CA ASP A 101 -18.85 -3.67 3.06
C ASP A 101 -19.04 -2.78 4.31
N VAL A 102 -19.38 -1.50 4.14
CA VAL A 102 -19.58 -0.55 5.24
C VAL A 102 -20.90 -0.84 5.93
N MET A 103 -20.83 -1.15 7.22
CA MET A 103 -22.00 -1.36 8.05
C MET A 103 -22.51 -0.01 8.58
N LYS A 104 -23.82 0.21 8.48
CA LYS A 104 -24.49 1.35 9.10
C LYS A 104 -25.04 0.94 10.47
N ASP A 105 -25.03 1.87 11.41
CA ASP A 105 -25.75 1.76 12.70
C ASP A 105 -25.36 0.59 13.60
N VAL A 106 -24.08 0.20 13.59
CA VAL A 106 -23.57 -0.80 14.55
C VAL A 106 -23.08 -0.08 15.80
N TYR A 107 -23.71 -0.36 16.93
CA TYR A 107 -23.23 0.09 18.23
C TYR A 107 -21.84 -0.49 18.51
N VAL A 108 -20.84 0.38 18.54
CA VAL A 108 -19.47 0.05 18.90
C VAL A 108 -19.29 0.40 20.36
N LYS A 109 -18.91 -0.58 21.18
CA LYS A 109 -18.52 -0.33 22.57
C LYS A 109 -17.37 0.69 22.58
N PRO A 110 -17.49 1.83 23.28
CA PRO A 110 -16.39 2.76 23.45
C PRO A 110 -15.25 2.04 24.15
N ASP A 111 -14.10 1.96 23.49
CA ASP A 111 -12.86 1.49 24.11
C ASP A 111 -12.04 2.72 24.51
N PRO A 112 -11.87 2.99 25.82
CA PRO A 112 -11.12 4.14 26.30
C PRO A 112 -9.63 4.08 25.97
N TYR A 113 -9.12 2.91 25.56
CA TYR A 113 -7.72 2.73 25.16
C TYR A 113 -7.51 2.66 23.64
N ALA A 114 -8.53 3.03 22.84
CA ALA A 114 -8.43 2.97 21.39
C ALA A 114 -7.52 4.07 20.82
N ALA A 115 -6.29 3.71 20.41
CA ALA A 115 -5.44 4.61 19.65
C ALA A 115 -6.01 4.76 18.22
N SER A 116 -6.48 5.97 17.94
CA SER A 116 -7.16 6.32 16.71
C SER A 116 -6.27 7.16 15.82
N MET A 117 -6.16 6.78 14.56
CA MET A 117 -5.39 7.52 13.57
C MET A 117 -6.28 8.08 12.47
N THR A 118 -6.18 9.38 12.23
CA THR A 118 -6.90 10.06 11.16
C THR A 118 -6.22 9.83 9.83
N VAL A 119 -6.97 9.26 8.89
CA VAL A 119 -6.58 9.08 7.49
C VAL A 119 -7.00 10.33 6.73
N LEU A 120 -6.03 10.94 6.05
CA LEU A 120 -6.24 12.18 5.33
C LEU A 120 -6.47 11.89 3.85
N LYS A 121 -7.08 12.85 3.14
CA LYS A 121 -7.42 12.71 1.72
C LYS A 121 -6.24 12.25 0.84
N TYR A 122 -5.03 12.71 1.12
CA TYR A 122 -3.83 12.34 0.36
C TYR A 122 -3.33 10.91 0.63
N ASP A 123 -3.76 10.29 1.74
CA ASP A 123 -3.47 8.87 2.02
C ASP A 123 -4.41 7.94 1.24
N LEU A 124 -5.49 8.48 0.66
CA LEU A 124 -6.53 7.73 -0.01
C LEU A 124 -6.25 7.62 -1.52
N SER A 125 -6.58 6.46 -2.09
CA SER A 125 -6.47 6.21 -3.53
C SER A 125 -7.53 5.22 -3.99
N VAL A 126 -8.07 5.38 -5.20
CA VAL A 126 -9.01 4.41 -5.77
C VAL A 126 -8.24 3.20 -6.30
N HIS A 127 -8.78 2.00 -6.14
CA HIS A 127 -8.21 0.81 -6.76
C HIS A 127 -8.37 0.85 -8.28
N ALA A 128 -7.27 0.72 -9.03
CA ALA A 128 -7.25 0.91 -10.48
C ALA A 128 -8.18 -0.02 -11.28
N ARG A 129 -8.45 -1.24 -10.77
CA ARG A 129 -9.22 -2.27 -11.49
C ARG A 129 -10.56 -2.66 -10.84
N LYS A 130 -10.80 -2.27 -9.59
CA LYS A 130 -11.95 -2.76 -8.81
C LYS A 130 -12.79 -1.55 -8.39
N LYS A 131 -14.08 -1.56 -8.72
CA LYS A 131 -15.02 -0.50 -8.36
C LYS A 131 -15.26 -0.49 -6.85
N ASN A 132 -15.47 0.67 -6.26
CA ASN A 132 -15.76 0.86 -4.82
C ASN A 132 -14.66 0.41 -3.85
N TRP A 133 -13.49 0.04 -4.37
CA TRP A 133 -12.32 -0.27 -3.54
C TRP A 133 -11.47 0.97 -3.33
N ILE A 134 -11.28 1.31 -2.05
CA ILE A 134 -10.46 2.43 -1.61
C ILE A 134 -9.22 1.89 -0.91
N GLY A 135 -8.05 2.38 -1.31
CA GLY A 135 -6.76 2.05 -0.74
C GLY A 135 -6.22 3.17 0.13
N ILE A 136 -5.80 2.81 1.33
CA ILE A 136 -5.15 3.69 2.31
C ILE A 136 -3.64 3.42 2.24
N SER A 137 -2.82 4.47 2.12
CA SER A 137 -1.36 4.35 2.08
C SER A 137 -0.77 4.09 3.46
N LEU A 138 -0.42 2.83 3.76
CA LEU A 138 0.13 2.46 5.07
C LEU A 138 1.51 3.07 5.32
N THR A 139 2.30 3.28 4.27
CA THR A 139 3.61 3.95 4.35
C THR A 139 3.52 5.39 4.86
N GLN A 140 2.51 6.13 4.42
CA GLN A 140 2.30 7.53 4.82
C GLN A 140 1.76 7.60 6.25
N LEU A 141 0.87 6.67 6.61
CA LEU A 141 0.42 6.51 7.99
C LEU A 141 1.60 6.16 8.91
N GLU A 142 2.40 5.14 8.59
CA GLU A 142 3.58 4.73 9.38
C GLU A 142 4.53 5.91 9.67
N GLN A 143 4.77 6.77 8.67
CA GLN A 143 5.58 7.98 8.83
C GLN A 143 4.96 9.00 9.80
N ARG A 144 3.64 9.21 9.71
CA ARG A 144 2.92 10.15 10.60
C ARG A 144 2.81 9.61 12.03
N THR A 145 2.73 8.30 12.21
CA THR A 145 2.72 7.67 13.54
C THR A 145 4.02 7.91 14.30
N GLY A 146 5.17 8.06 13.60
CA GLY A 146 6.43 8.44 14.25
C GLY A 146 6.43 9.80 14.94
N GLN A 147 5.43 10.65 14.69
CA GLN A 147 5.24 11.95 15.35
C GLN A 147 4.24 11.90 16.51
N LEU A 148 3.65 10.73 16.77
CA LEU A 148 2.60 10.53 17.77
C LEU A 148 3.17 9.82 19.00
N SER A 149 2.49 9.94 20.14
CA SER A 149 2.90 9.30 21.40
C SER A 149 2.64 7.79 21.45
N TYR A 150 2.14 7.20 20.37
CA TYR A 150 1.79 5.79 20.26
C TYR A 150 2.42 5.17 19.02
N THR A 151 2.59 3.85 19.07
CA THR A 151 3.17 3.04 18.00
C THR A 151 2.10 2.52 17.05
N THR A 152 2.51 2.10 15.85
CA THR A 152 1.61 1.47 14.87
C THR A 152 0.91 0.22 15.41
N ASN A 153 1.51 -0.46 16.38
CA ASN A 153 0.95 -1.68 16.98
C ASN A 153 -0.21 -1.39 17.94
N GLU A 154 -0.29 -0.17 18.45
CA GLU A 154 -1.34 0.26 19.38
C GLU A 154 -2.56 0.82 18.64
N ILE A 155 -2.38 1.27 17.39
CA ILE A 155 -3.46 1.77 16.54
C ILE A 155 -4.44 0.62 16.27
N ASN A 156 -5.68 0.79 16.70
CA ASN A 156 -6.78 -0.15 16.49
C ASN A 156 -7.99 0.50 15.78
N ARG A 157 -7.86 1.78 15.42
CA ARG A 157 -8.90 2.55 14.72
C ARG A 157 -8.31 3.46 13.66
N LEU A 158 -8.82 3.37 12.44
CA LEU A 158 -8.60 4.37 11.39
C LEU A 158 -9.88 5.19 11.19
N VAL A 159 -9.74 6.50 11.13
CA VAL A 159 -10.86 7.44 10.99
C VAL A 159 -10.71 8.22 9.69
N ILE A 160 -11.72 8.15 8.83
CA ILE A 160 -11.74 8.78 7.50
C ILE A 160 -12.96 9.69 7.43
N ARG A 161 -12.83 10.89 6.85
CA ARG A 161 -13.99 11.73 6.57
C ARG A 161 -14.71 11.23 5.33
N ILE A 162 -16.04 11.08 5.40
CA ILE A 162 -16.84 10.58 4.27
C ILE A 162 -16.82 11.57 3.09
N ALA A 163 -16.73 12.87 3.38
CA ALA A 163 -16.55 13.89 2.35
C ALA A 163 -15.30 13.62 1.48
N ASP A 164 -14.17 13.26 2.10
CA ASP A 164 -12.92 12.94 1.38
C ASP A 164 -13.09 11.71 0.47
N LEU A 165 -13.89 10.72 0.88
CA LEU A 165 -14.21 9.53 0.07
C LEU A 165 -15.09 9.87 -1.14
N HIS A 166 -16.12 10.70 -0.94
CA HIS A 166 -17.00 11.12 -2.03
C HIS A 166 -16.26 11.97 -3.07
N GLU A 167 -15.38 12.87 -2.62
CA GLU A 167 -14.57 13.65 -3.53
C GLU A 167 -13.62 12.77 -4.35
N LEU A 168 -12.98 11.80 -3.70
CA LEU A 168 -12.09 10.83 -4.35
C LEU A 168 -12.81 9.99 -5.43
N LEU A 169 -14.07 9.63 -5.21
CA LEU A 169 -14.88 8.89 -6.18
C LEU A 169 -15.37 9.76 -7.36
N ARG A 170 -15.50 11.08 -7.17
CA ARG A 170 -15.94 12.02 -8.20
C ARG A 170 -14.82 12.45 -9.14
N LEU A 171 -13.57 12.38 -8.68
CA LEU A 171 -12.40 12.68 -9.51
C LEU A 171 -12.36 11.71 -10.69
N PRO A 172 -12.26 12.21 -11.95
CA PRO A 172 -12.04 11.36 -13.10
C PRO A 172 -10.79 10.52 -12.82
N GLN A 173 -10.90 9.19 -12.91
CA GLN A 173 -9.74 8.31 -12.83
C GLN A 173 -8.78 8.76 -13.92
N ALA A 174 -7.77 9.54 -13.56
CA ALA A 174 -6.63 9.77 -14.40
C ALA A 174 -6.01 8.40 -14.60
N LYS A 175 -6.36 7.74 -15.72
CA LYS A 175 -5.62 6.60 -16.22
C LYS A 175 -4.17 7.04 -16.15
N HIS A 176 -3.38 6.40 -15.30
CA HIS A 176 -1.94 6.46 -15.45
C HIS A 176 -1.69 6.08 -16.91
N ALA A 177 -1.36 7.09 -17.71
CA ALA A 177 -0.92 6.90 -19.07
C ALA A 177 0.24 5.92 -18.95
N SER A 178 0.03 4.70 -19.43
CA SER A 178 1.13 3.83 -19.76
C SER A 178 2.04 4.68 -20.64
N ALA A 179 3.21 5.04 -20.14
CA ALA A 179 4.29 5.55 -20.96
C ALA A 179 4.75 4.41 -21.87
N SER A 180 3.92 4.08 -22.86
CA SER A 180 4.27 3.21 -23.96
C SER A 180 5.14 4.03 -24.88
N ARG A 181 6.46 3.81 -24.75
CA ARG A 181 7.42 3.74 -25.86
C ARG A 181 6.87 4.25 -27.20
N GLY A 182 7.15 5.51 -27.51
CA GLY A 182 7.32 5.96 -28.88
C GLY A 182 8.81 5.91 -29.19
N ILE A 183 9.28 4.78 -29.73
CA ILE A 183 10.52 4.75 -30.50
C ILE A 183 10.15 5.39 -31.84
N GLY A 184 10.57 6.65 -32.04
CA GLY A 184 10.50 7.31 -33.34
C GLY A 184 11.77 6.95 -34.12
N ALA A 185 11.58 6.19 -35.19
CA ALA A 185 12.51 6.00 -36.28
C ALA A 185 12.68 7.29 -37.09
#